data_AF-A0A956S2L6-F1
#
_entry.id   AF-A0A956S2L6-F1
#
_cell.length_a   1.000
_cell.length_b   1.000
_cell.length_c   1.000
_cell.angle_alpha   90.00
_cell.angle_beta   90.00
_cell.angle_gamma   90.00
#
_symmetry.space_group_name_H-M   'P 1'
#
loop_
_entity.id
_entity.type
_entity.pdbx_description
1 polymer ?
#
loop_
_entity_poly.entity_id
_entity_poly.type
_entity_poly.pdbx_seq_one_letter_code
_entity_poly.pdbx_strand_id
1 'polypeptide(L)' 'MVFTIEPALRVPEEKIYIRLEDVIVVKADGIEILSDFVPMERKAIEKVMSEPGMLNSYAPLELTGKE' A
#
# COMPACT_ATOMS: atom_id res chain seq x y z
N MET A 1 -22.32 3.30 2.63
CA MET A 1 -21.51 4.24 1.80
C MET A 1 -20.09 3.69 1.74
N VAL A 2 -19.39 3.81 0.62
CA VAL A 2 -17.98 3.40 0.49
C VAL A 2 -17.19 4.58 -0.06
N PHE A 3 -16.07 4.92 0.58
CA PHE A 3 -15.21 6.02 0.18
C PHE A 3 -13.78 5.81 0.68
N THR A 4 -12.84 6.61 0.18
CA THR A 4 -11.44 6.59 0.62
C THR A 4 -11.13 7.78 1.52
N ILE A 5 -10.19 7.59 2.44
CA ILE A 5 -9.52 8.69 3.16
C ILE A 5 -8.06 8.67 2.75
N GLU A 6 -7.59 9.75 2.12
CA GLU A 6 -6.28 9.80 1.44
C GLU A 6 -5.44 11.07 1.71
N PRO A 7 -5.09 11.40 2.98
CA PRO A 7 -4.21 12.53 3.28
C PRO A 7 -2.87 12.42 2.55
N ALA A 8 -2.40 13.55 2.02
CA ALA A 8 -1.14 13.65 1.29
C ALA A 8 -0.26 14.79 1.81
N LEU A 9 1.04 14.52 1.90
CA LEU A 9 2.11 15.49 2.13
C LEU A 9 2.99 15.56 0.88
N ARG A 10 3.24 16.77 0.40
CA ARG A 10 4.16 17.02 -0.72
C ARG A 10 5.17 18.08 -0.30
N VAL A 11 6.45 17.77 -0.47
CA VAL A 11 7.59 18.70 -0.29
C VAL A 11 8.34 18.76 -1.63
N PRO A 12 7.96 19.67 -2.55
CA PRO A 12 8.49 19.69 -3.91
C PRO A 12 10.01 19.86 -3.99
N GLU A 13 10.58 20.70 -3.12
CA GLU A 13 12.01 21.04 -3.08
C GLU A 13 12.85 19.81 -2.71
N GLU A 14 12.31 18.95 -1.86
CA GLU A 14 12.93 17.69 -1.43
C GLU A 14 12.56 16.50 -2.32
N LYS A 15 11.67 16.71 -3.31
CA LYS A 15 11.09 15.64 -4.15
C LYS A 15 10.40 14.54 -3.33
N ILE A 16 9.82 14.90 -2.18
CA ILE A 16 9.11 13.97 -1.29
C ILE A 16 7.60 14.07 -1.55
N TYR A 17 6.96 12.92 -1.71
CA TYR A 17 5.51 12.77 -1.76
C TYR A 17 5.10 11.54 -0.97
N ILE A 18 4.22 11.72 0.02
CA ILE A 18 3.69 10.65 0.87
C ILE A 18 2.17 10.79 0.84
N ARG A 19 1.46 9.69 0.55
CA ARG A 19 0.00 9.57 0.68
C ARG A 19 -0.32 8.28 1.40
N LEU A 20 -1.18 8.36 2.39
CA LEU A 20 -1.72 7.20 3.10
C LEU A 20 -3.19 7.12 2.75
N GLU A 21 -3.65 5.98 2.24
CA GLU A 21 -4.99 5.82 1.68
C GLU A 21 -5.62 4.52 2.18
N ASP A 22 -6.83 4.63 2.72
CA ASP A 22 -7.64 3.48 3.16
C ASP A 22 -9.04 3.50 2.54
N VAL A 23 -9.59 2.30 2.30
CA VAL A 23 -10.96 2.12 1.82
C VAL A 23 -11.90 1.86 2.99
N ILE A 24 -12.87 2.75 3.18
CA ILE A 24 -13.79 2.73 4.33
C ILE A 24 -15.21 2.42 3.87
N VAL A 25 -15.83 1.44 4.54
CA VAL A 25 -17.25 1.11 4.42
C VAL A 25 -17.98 1.65 5.65
N VAL A 26 -18.93 2.56 5.45
CA VAL A 26 -19.85 3.02 6.51
C VAL A 26 -21.03 2.06 6.60
N LYS A 27 -21.18 1.48 7.80
CA LYS A 27 -22.28 0.59 8.20
C LYS A 27 -23.26 1.35 9.10
N ALA A 28 -24.37 0.70 9.45
CA ALA A 28 -25.37 1.29 10.33
C ALA A 28 -24.85 1.54 11.77
N ASP A 29 -23.90 0.72 12.22
CA ASP A 29 -23.39 0.65 13.58
C ASP A 29 -21.90 1.01 13.71
N GLY A 30 -21.25 1.42 12.61
CA GLY A 30 -19.84 1.79 12.63
C GLY A 30 -19.18 1.83 11.25
N ILE A 31 -17.88 1.58 11.23
CA ILE A 31 -17.07 1.52 10.01
C ILE A 31 -16.33 0.19 9.91
N GLU A 32 -16.01 -0.20 8.68
CA GLU A 32 -15.06 -1.25 8.36
C GLU A 32 -13.99 -0.67 7.44
N ILE A 33 -12.72 -0.98 7.73
CA ILE A 33 -11.57 -0.57 6.93
C ILE A 33 -11.11 -1.80 6.15
N LEU A 34 -11.31 -1.82 4.84
CA LEU A 34 -11.05 -3.01 4.01
C LEU A 34 -9.55 -3.27 3.81
N SER A 35 -8.73 -2.24 4.00
CA SER A 35 -7.28 -2.23 3.79
C SER A 35 -6.45 -2.32 5.07
N ASP A 36 -7.08 -2.55 6.23
CA ASP A 36 -6.42 -2.54 7.55
C ASP A 36 -5.31 -3.61 7.71
N PHE A 37 -5.28 -4.61 6.82
CA PHE A 37 -4.22 -5.61 6.77
C PHE A 37 -2.87 -5.07 6.22
N VAL A 38 -2.86 -3.89 5.59
CA VAL A 38 -1.67 -3.29 5.01
C VAL A 38 -0.92 -2.49 6.10
N PRO A 39 0.38 -2.72 6.32
CA PRO A 39 1.12 -2.03 7.37
C PRO A 39 1.26 -0.53 7.06
N MET A 40 0.83 0.31 8.01
CA MET A 40 0.99 1.78 7.94
C MET A 40 2.09 2.31 8.88
N GLU A 41 2.34 1.60 9.98
CA GLU A 41 3.37 1.96 10.94
C GLU A 41 4.77 1.75 10.38
N ARG A 42 5.65 2.74 10.56
CA ARG A 42 7.04 2.71 10.04
C ARG A 42 7.76 1.40 10.36
N LYS A 43 7.71 0.98 11.63
CA LYS A 43 8.38 -0.25 12.09
C LYS A 43 7.81 -1.51 11.42
N ALA A 44 6.51 -1.54 11.16
CA ALA A 44 5.87 -2.66 10.49
C ALA A 44 6.24 -2.72 9.01
N ILE A 45 6.30 -1.57 8.34
CA ILE A 45 6.77 -1.44 6.95
C ILE A 45 8.22 -1.92 6.84
N GLU A 46 9.11 -1.39 7.67
CA GLU A 46 10.53 -1.78 7.69
C GLU A 46 10.72 -3.28 7.94
N LYS A 47 9.88 -3.87 8.80
CA LYS A 47 9.86 -5.31 9.03
C LYS A 47 9.51 -6.08 7.75
N VAL A 48 8.40 -5.75 7.08
CA VAL A 48 7.99 -6.43 5.84
C VAL A 48 9.03 -6.25 4.73
N MET A 49 9.64 -5.07 4.61
CA MET A 49 10.71 -4.82 3.63
C MET A 49 11.94 -5.70 3.83
N SER A 50 12.17 -6.21 5.04
CA SER A 50 13.29 -7.11 5.35
C SER A 50 13.01 -8.58 5.00
N GLU A 51 11.76 -8.93 4.70
CA GLU A 51 11.36 -10.29 4.34
C GLU A 51 11.65 -10.60 2.86
N PRO A 52 11.83 -11.88 2.47
CA PRO A 52 12.00 -12.24 1.07
C PRO A 52 10.81 -11.77 0.22
N GLY A 53 11.07 -10.85 -0.72
CA GLY A 53 10.07 -10.39 -1.67
C GLY A 53 9.65 -11.46 -2.67
N MET A 54 8.50 -11.25 -3.32
CA MET A 54 7.90 -12.20 -4.27
C MET A 54 8.86 -12.65 -5.39
N LEU A 55 9.73 -11.76 -5.87
CA LEU A 55 10.70 -12.06 -6.92
C LEU A 55 11.85 -12.98 -6.47
N ASN A 56 12.03 -13.18 -5.16
CA ASN A 56 12.95 -14.18 -4.64
C ASN A 56 12.33 -15.59 -4.68
N SER A 57 11.00 -15.69 -4.65
CA SER A 57 10.26 -16.95 -4.63
C SER A 57 9.82 -17.39 -6.02
N TYR A 58 9.62 -16.44 -6.94
CA TYR A 58 9.17 -16.71 -8.29
C TYR A 58 10.16 -16.13 -9.28
N ALA A 59 10.65 -16.97 -10.20
CA ALA A 59 11.44 -16.49 -11.33
C ALA A 59 10.65 -15.42 -12.09
N PRO A 60 11.33 -14.39 -12.64
CA PRO A 60 10.69 -13.45 -13.56
C PRO A 60 9.95 -14.23 -14.64
N LEU A 61 8.72 -13.82 -14.95
CA LEU A 61 8.05 -14.34 -16.13
C LEU A 61 8.94 -14.04 -17.34
N GLU A 62 9.45 -15.08 -17.99
CA GLU A 62 10.03 -14.90 -19.31
C GLU A 62 8.93 -14.32 -20.20
N LEU A 63 9.10 -13.08 -20.63
CA LEU A 63 8.27 -12.49 -21.67
C LEU A 63 8.63 -13.19 -22.99
N THR A 64 8.18 -14.44 -23.17
CA THR A 64 8.25 -15.14 -24.45
C THR A 64 7.27 -14.46 -25.40
N GLY A 65 7.74 -13.46 -26.15
CA GLY A 65 6.89 -12.76 -27.11
C GLY A 65 7.29 -11.33 -27.47
N LYS A 66 8.58 -11.01 -27.49
CA LYS A 66 9.05 -9.85 -28.28
C LYS A 66 9.54 -10.38 -29.62
N GLU A 67 8.65 -10.41 -30.60
CA GLU A 67 9.03 -10.14 -32.00
C GLU A 67 9.19 -8.63 -32.19
#